data_AF-A0A5C7QPY4-F1
#
_entry.id   AF-A0A5C7QPY4-F1
#
_cell.length_a   1.000
_cell.length_b   1.000
_cell.length_c   1.000
_cell.angle_alpha   90.00
_cell.angle_beta   90.00
_cell.angle_gamma   90.00
#
_symmetry.space_group_name_H-M   'P 1'
#
loop_
_entity.id
_entity.type
_entity.pdbx_description
1 polymer ?
#
loop_
_entity_poly.entity_id
_entity_poly.type
_entity_poly.pdbx_seq_one_letter_code
_entity_poly.pdbx_strand_id
1 'polypeptide(L)'
;MQSLKFFTLFILLTFSSLVLTACGDKASTEPATNQEASKSSTSTNTANAPVALDAHPGKVLHEANCISCHDAKVYTRPERKILDYTQLAAQVRRCDANLGSRLFDEDLAQITDYLNQTYYHYTK
;
A
#
# COMPACT_ATOMS: atom_id res chain seq x y z
N MET A 1 1.73 15.96 -51.80
CA MET A 1 1.53 15.17 -50.57
C MET A 1 2.56 15.62 -49.51
N GLN A 2 2.62 16.81 -48.92
CA GLN A 2 1.72 17.91 -48.49
C GLN A 2 0.80 17.63 -47.29
N SER A 3 1.17 16.73 -46.37
CA SER A 3 0.40 16.55 -45.11
C SER A 3 1.25 16.34 -43.85
N LEU A 4 2.58 16.25 -43.94
CA LEU A 4 3.43 15.96 -42.77
C LEU A 4 4.05 17.20 -42.10
N LYS A 5 3.88 18.41 -42.66
CA LYS A 5 4.47 19.65 -42.12
C LYS A 5 3.52 20.51 -41.27
N PHE A 6 2.24 20.17 -41.18
CA PHE A 6 1.26 20.97 -40.41
C PHE A 6 1.13 20.54 -38.95
N PHE A 7 1.59 19.35 -38.56
CA PHE A 7 1.43 18.87 -37.18
C PHE A 7 2.55 19.37 -36.24
N THR A 8 3.72 19.66 -36.78
CA THR A 8 4.88 20.15 -36.00
C THR A 8 4.85 21.66 -35.74
N LEU A 9 3.97 22.42 -36.38
CA LEU A 9 3.89 23.88 -36.21
C LEU A 9 2.79 24.32 -35.21
N PHE A 10 1.88 23.44 -34.81
CA PHE A 10 0.81 23.77 -33.86
C PHE A 10 1.13 23.49 -32.38
N ILE A 11 2.24 22.80 -32.09
CA ILE A 11 2.65 22.47 -30.70
C ILE A 11 3.51 23.58 -30.05
N LEU A 12 3.94 24.59 -30.82
CA LEU A 12 4.87 25.63 -30.35
C LEU A 12 4.23 26.99 -30.00
N LEU A 13 2.90 27.12 -29.93
CA LEU A 13 2.23 28.42 -29.78
C LEU A 13 1.20 28.56 -28.65
N THR A 14 1.15 27.67 -27.65
CA THR A 14 0.22 27.79 -26.50
C THR A 14 0.83 27.51 -25.12
N PHE A 15 2.13 27.73 -24.93
CA PHE A 15 2.74 27.70 -23.58
C PHE A 15 3.53 28.98 -23.25
N SER A 16 3.12 30.11 -23.83
CA SER A 16 3.47 31.43 -23.32
C SER A 16 2.25 32.01 -22.60
N SER A 17 2.40 32.22 -21.30
CA SER A 17 1.50 32.91 -20.36
C SER A 17 0.64 32.01 -19.46
N LEU A 18 1.26 31.55 -18.36
CA LEU A 18 0.68 31.84 -17.04
C LEU A 18 1.79 31.85 -15.99
N VAL A 19 2.48 32.98 -15.88
CA VAL A 19 3.21 33.35 -14.66
C VAL A 19 2.16 33.86 -13.69
N LEU A 20 1.78 33.03 -12.71
CA LEU A 20 1.07 33.50 -11.52
C LEU A 20 2.04 33.46 -10.35
N THR A 21 2.67 34.62 -10.12
CA THR A 21 3.28 34.99 -8.85
C THR A 21 2.20 34.98 -7.78
N ALA A 22 2.34 34.08 -6.83
CA ALA A 22 1.71 34.19 -5.51
C ALA A 22 2.82 34.11 -4.47
N CYS A 23 3.15 35.27 -3.88
CA CYS A 23 3.83 35.31 -2.60
C CYS A 23 2.81 34.91 -1.53
N GLY A 24 3.12 33.85 -0.80
CA GLY A 24 2.42 33.46 0.42
C GLY A 24 3.44 32.94 1.40
N ASP A 25 3.96 33.83 2.25
CA ASP A 25 4.68 33.47 3.46
C ASP A 25 3.83 32.52 4.30
N LYS A 26 4.28 31.27 4.44
CA LYS A 26 4.08 30.54 5.69
C LYS A 26 5.37 29.82 6.04
N ALA A 27 5.95 30.34 7.11
CA ALA A 27 6.94 29.72 7.95
C ALA A 27 6.79 28.19 8.01
N SER A 28 7.93 27.55 7.79
CA SER A 28 8.30 26.26 8.31
C SER A 28 7.76 26.08 9.73
N THR A 29 6.78 25.20 9.87
CA THR A 29 6.65 24.40 11.09
C THR A 29 6.38 22.99 10.60
N GLU A 30 7.36 22.14 10.88
CA GLU A 30 7.37 20.71 10.68
C GLU A 30 6.03 20.11 11.12
N PRO A 31 5.41 19.18 10.37
CA PRO A 31 4.52 18.25 11.00
C PRO A 31 5.41 17.36 11.85
N ALA A 32 5.39 17.62 13.15
CA ALA A 32 5.94 16.76 14.17
C ALA A 32 5.61 15.31 13.84
N THR A 33 6.67 14.52 13.80
CA THR A 33 6.69 13.07 13.94
C THR A 33 5.70 12.64 15.02
N ASN A 34 4.54 12.13 14.61
CA ASN A 34 3.67 11.38 15.50
C ASN A 34 3.80 9.90 15.18
N GLN A 35 5.03 9.41 15.26
CA GLN A 35 5.30 8.01 15.59
C GLN A 35 5.96 8.02 16.96
N GLU A 36 5.17 8.42 17.96
CA GLU A 36 5.46 8.01 19.31
C GLU A 36 4.83 6.63 19.50
N ALA A 37 5.73 5.65 19.59
CA ALA A 37 5.44 4.34 20.12
C ALA A 37 4.79 4.50 21.49
N SER A 38 3.49 4.25 21.58
CA SER A 38 2.86 3.83 22.82
C SER A 38 2.36 2.41 22.64
N LYS A 39 3.27 1.48 22.94
CA LYS A 39 2.92 0.13 23.33
C LYS A 39 2.24 0.21 24.70
N SER A 40 1.17 -0.57 24.85
CA SER A 40 0.43 -0.89 26.09
C SER A 40 -0.79 0.02 26.35
N SER A 41 -2.01 -0.51 26.47
CA SER A 41 -2.37 -1.55 27.43
C SER A 41 -3.65 -2.30 27.08
N THR A 42 -3.58 -3.63 27.24
CA THR A 42 -4.59 -4.56 27.77
C THR A 42 -6.07 -4.16 27.65
N SER A 43 -6.78 -4.80 26.72
CA SER A 43 -8.20 -5.11 26.88
C SER A 43 -8.38 -6.61 26.72
N THR A 44 -8.40 -7.31 27.86
CA THR A 44 -8.71 -8.74 27.91
C THR A 44 -10.20 -8.90 27.68
N ASN A 45 -10.63 -9.02 26.43
CA ASN A 45 -11.97 -9.48 26.10
C ASN A 45 -11.87 -10.98 25.78
N THR A 46 -12.18 -11.83 26.77
CA THR A 46 -12.25 -13.27 26.59
C THR A 46 -13.50 -13.61 25.77
N ALA A 47 -13.35 -13.58 24.45
CA ALA A 47 -14.22 -14.31 23.53
C ALA A 47 -13.48 -15.58 23.14
N ASN A 48 -13.86 -16.71 23.73
CA ASN A 48 -13.35 -18.03 23.37
C ASN A 48 -13.92 -18.44 22.00
N ALA A 49 -13.40 -17.83 20.93
CA ALA A 49 -13.44 -18.43 19.61
C ALA A 49 -12.42 -19.60 19.60
N PRO A 50 -12.68 -20.71 18.88
CA PRO A 50 -11.65 -21.70 18.67
C PRO A 50 -10.47 -21.02 17.97
N VAL A 51 -9.43 -20.70 18.73
CA VAL A 51 -8.16 -20.28 18.17
C VAL A 51 -7.73 -21.44 17.30
N ALA A 52 -7.73 -21.23 15.98
CA ALA A 52 -7.08 -22.15 15.08
C ALA A 52 -5.61 -22.14 15.49
N LEU A 53 -5.22 -23.10 16.34
CA LEU A 53 -3.92 -23.15 17.00
C LEU A 53 -2.76 -23.24 15.98
N ASP A 54 -3.07 -23.46 14.71
CA ASP A 54 -2.15 -23.59 13.59
C ASP A 54 -2.28 -22.48 12.52
N ALA A 55 -3.13 -21.47 12.72
CA ALA A 55 -3.27 -20.40 11.73
C ALA A 55 -2.14 -19.37 11.89
N HIS A 56 -1.40 -19.10 10.82
CA HIS A 56 -0.41 -18.02 10.79
C HIS A 56 -1.09 -16.71 11.26
N PRO A 57 -0.52 -15.94 12.20
CA PRO A 57 -1.15 -14.72 12.74
C PRO A 57 -1.58 -13.72 11.66
N GLY A 58 -0.78 -13.58 10.61
CA GLY A 58 -1.13 -12.78 9.42
C GLY A 58 -2.36 -13.22 8.64
N LYS A 59 -2.84 -14.47 8.79
CA LYS A 59 -4.01 -14.99 8.08
C LYS A 59 -5.28 -14.26 8.49
N VAL A 60 -5.51 -14.10 9.80
CA VAL A 60 -6.73 -13.45 10.31
C VAL A 60 -6.75 -11.97 9.90
N LEU A 61 -5.60 -11.30 10.00
CA LEU A 61 -5.45 -9.91 9.57
C LEU A 61 -5.70 -9.76 8.07
N HIS A 62 -5.14 -10.67 7.26
CA HIS A 62 -5.33 -10.70 5.81
C HIS A 62 -6.80 -10.92 5.41
N GLU A 63 -7.48 -11.89 6.03
CA GLU A 63 -8.88 -12.19 5.75
C GLU A 63 -9.80 -11.01 6.10
N ALA A 64 -9.56 -10.36 7.23
CA ALA A 64 -10.36 -9.22 7.67
C ALA A 64 -10.15 -7.97 6.82
N ASN A 65 -8.92 -7.72 6.37
CA ASN A 65 -8.56 -6.43 5.77
C ASN A 65 -8.39 -6.48 4.26
N CYS A 66 -7.83 -7.54 3.68
CA CYS A 66 -7.38 -7.53 2.28
C CYS A 66 -8.34 -8.24 1.31
N ILE A 67 -9.05 -9.27 1.77
CA ILE A 67 -9.94 -10.11 0.95
C ILE A 67 -11.37 -10.18 1.49
N SER A 68 -11.77 -9.18 2.29
CA SER A 68 -13.13 -9.08 2.83
C SER A 68 -14.18 -8.79 1.75
N CYS A 69 -13.78 -8.12 0.66
CA CYS A 69 -14.67 -7.74 -0.45
C CYS A 69 -14.47 -8.58 -1.72
N HIS A 70 -13.34 -9.27 -1.88
CA HIS A 70 -13.05 -10.10 -3.05
C HIS A 70 -12.13 -11.25 -2.69
N ASP A 71 -12.05 -12.27 -3.54
CA ASP A 71 -11.27 -13.48 -3.25
C ASP A 71 -9.74 -13.32 -3.39
N ALA A 72 -9.04 -14.41 -3.13
CA ALA A 72 -7.57 -14.51 -3.14
C ALA A 72 -6.95 -14.71 -4.54
N LYS A 73 -7.73 -14.67 -5.63
CA LYS A 73 -7.19 -14.88 -7.00
C LYS A 73 -6.12 -13.85 -7.39
N VAL A 74 -6.05 -12.71 -6.71
CA VAL A 74 -5.02 -11.69 -6.91
C VAL A 74 -3.59 -12.23 -6.68
N TYR A 75 -3.40 -13.22 -5.81
CA TYR A 75 -2.08 -13.77 -5.48
C TYR A 75 -1.60 -14.85 -6.46
N THR A 76 -2.51 -15.43 -7.26
CA THR A 76 -2.23 -16.59 -8.13
C THR A 76 -2.31 -16.25 -9.63
N ARG A 77 -2.31 -14.97 -9.98
CA ARG A 77 -2.35 -14.54 -11.39
C ARG A 77 -1.08 -14.97 -12.13
N PRO A 78 -1.17 -15.37 -13.41
CA PRO A 78 -0.01 -15.78 -14.19
C PRO A 78 0.96 -14.62 -14.42
N GLU A 79 0.45 -13.40 -14.61
CA GLU A 79 1.23 -12.16 -14.74
C GLU A 79 1.72 -11.59 -13.40
N ARG A 80 2.36 -12.42 -12.57
CA ARG A 80 2.85 -12.00 -11.25
C ARG A 80 3.98 -10.97 -11.38
N LYS A 81 3.73 -9.76 -10.87
CA LYS A 81 4.68 -8.61 -10.93
C LYS A 81 5.58 -8.47 -9.71
N ILE A 82 5.22 -9.10 -8.61
CA ILE A 82 6.01 -9.14 -7.39
C ILE A 82 7.07 -10.22 -7.59
N LEU A 83 8.34 -9.88 -7.39
CA LEU A 83 9.46 -10.78 -7.73
C LEU A 83 10.26 -11.27 -6.51
N ASP A 84 10.09 -10.61 -5.37
CA ASP A 84 10.82 -10.92 -4.14
C ASP A 84 10.02 -10.51 -2.89
N TYR A 85 10.55 -10.88 -1.72
CA TYR A 85 9.92 -10.61 -0.42
C TYR A 85 9.78 -9.10 -0.14
N THR A 86 10.77 -8.29 -0.51
CA THR A 86 10.75 -6.83 -0.30
C THR A 86 9.63 -6.18 -1.13
N GLN A 87 9.47 -6.58 -2.39
CA GLN A 87 8.38 -6.14 -3.25
C GLN A 87 7.03 -6.61 -2.71
N LEU A 88 6.95 -7.80 -2.13
CA LEU A 88 5.72 -8.29 -1.49
C LEU A 88 5.34 -7.42 -0.29
N ALA A 89 6.30 -7.09 0.58
CA ALA A 89 6.07 -6.19 1.71
C ALA A 89 5.58 -4.81 1.25
N ALA A 90 6.20 -4.24 0.21
CA ALA A 90 5.78 -2.98 -0.39
C ALA A 90 4.36 -3.07 -0.99
N GLN A 91 4.02 -4.19 -1.63
CA GLN A 91 2.69 -4.43 -2.17
C GLN A 91 1.64 -4.52 -1.06
N VAL A 92 1.93 -5.19 0.05
CA VAL A 92 1.03 -5.27 1.22
C VAL A 92 0.78 -3.89 1.81
N ARG A 93 1.82 -3.07 2.01
CA ARG A 93 1.70 -1.68 2.46
C ARG A 93 0.82 -0.84 1.53
N ARG A 94 1.01 -0.97 0.21
CA ARG A 94 0.17 -0.28 -0.77
C ARG A 94 -1.29 -0.74 -0.72
N CYS A 95 -1.54 -2.03 -0.51
CA CYS A 95 -2.90 -2.56 -0.35
C CYS A 95 -3.58 -1.95 0.88
N ASP A 96 -2.91 -1.94 2.04
CA ASP A 96 -3.43 -1.31 3.26
C ASP A 96 -3.75 0.18 3.04
N ALA A 97 -2.83 0.93 2.44
CA ALA A 97 -3.02 2.36 2.16
C ALA A 97 -4.22 2.63 1.24
N ASN A 98 -4.43 1.79 0.22
CA ASN A 98 -5.57 1.93 -0.70
C ASN A 98 -6.91 1.57 -0.05
N LEU A 99 -6.89 0.65 0.92
CA LEU A 99 -8.08 0.21 1.65
C LEU A 99 -8.39 1.11 2.84
N GLY A 100 -7.41 1.90 3.31
CA GLY A 100 -7.56 2.78 4.45
C GLY A 100 -7.67 2.04 5.79
N SER A 101 -7.20 0.79 5.85
CA SER A 101 -7.26 -0.04 7.06
C SER A 101 -6.31 0.45 8.16
N ARG A 102 -5.24 1.17 7.79
CA ARG A 102 -4.28 1.83 8.71
C ARG A 102 -3.63 0.85 9.69
N LEU A 103 -3.25 -0.32 9.20
CA LEU A 103 -2.59 -1.35 10.00
C LEU A 103 -1.19 -0.89 10.48
N PHE A 104 -0.78 -1.40 11.63
CA PHE A 104 0.57 -1.15 12.16
C PHE A 104 1.63 -1.94 11.40
N ASP A 105 2.90 -1.53 11.52
CA ASP A 105 4.01 -2.14 10.80
C ASP A 105 4.17 -3.64 11.12
N GLU A 106 3.91 -4.04 12.35
CA GLU A 106 3.94 -5.43 12.79
C GLU A 106 2.85 -6.25 12.11
N ASP A 107 1.62 -5.72 12.03
CA ASP A 107 0.49 -6.39 11.37
C ASP A 107 0.75 -6.56 9.87
N LEU A 108 1.31 -5.52 9.23
CA LEU A 108 1.71 -5.57 7.82
C LEU A 108 2.82 -6.61 7.58
N ALA A 109 3.78 -6.73 8.50
CA ALA A 109 4.80 -7.78 8.44
C ALA A 109 4.18 -9.18 8.60
N GLN A 110 3.23 -9.38 9.53
CA GLN A 110 2.54 -10.64 9.68
C GLN A 110 1.75 -11.04 8.43
N ILE A 111 1.02 -10.09 7.81
CA ILE A 111 0.32 -10.33 6.55
C ILE A 111 1.31 -10.69 5.44
N THR A 112 2.43 -9.97 5.34
CA THR A 112 3.48 -10.24 4.35
C THR A 112 4.03 -11.64 4.50
N ASP A 113 4.33 -12.06 5.74
CA ASP A 113 4.84 -13.39 6.06
C ASP A 113 3.84 -14.48 5.71
N TYR A 114 2.57 -14.28 6.05
CA TYR A 114 1.50 -15.20 5.69
C TYR A 114 1.38 -15.38 4.17
N LEU A 115 1.33 -14.26 3.44
CA LEU A 115 1.22 -14.29 1.98
C LEU A 115 2.46 -14.94 1.37
N ASN A 116 3.64 -14.66 1.90
CA ASN A 116 4.87 -15.28 1.43
C ASN A 116 4.84 -16.80 1.64
N GLN A 117 4.48 -17.25 2.84
CA GLN A 117 4.39 -18.67 3.15
C GLN A 117 3.34 -19.41 2.31
N THR A 118 2.24 -18.74 1.98
CA THR A 118 1.08 -19.39 1.34
C THR A 118 1.10 -19.34 -0.18
N TYR A 119 1.61 -18.25 -0.77
CA TYR A 119 1.46 -17.99 -2.20
C TYR A 119 2.77 -17.73 -2.96
N TYR A 120 3.78 -17.14 -2.30
CA TYR A 120 4.94 -16.56 -3.01
C TYR A 120 6.25 -17.33 -2.81
N HIS A 121 6.52 -17.81 -1.60
CA HIS A 121 7.68 -18.61 -1.23
C HIS A 121 9.04 -17.97 -1.56
N TYR A 122 9.16 -16.65 -1.44
CA TYR A 122 10.43 -15.95 -1.62
C TYR A 122 11.36 -16.16 -0.42
N THR A 123 12.67 -16.19 -0.70
CA THR A 123 13.70 -16.04 0.32
C THR A 123 13.59 -14.67 0.98
N LYS A 124 13.71 -14.64 2.30
CA LYS A 124 13.74 -13.40 3.10
C LYS A 124 15.16 -12.85 3.21
#